data_AF-A0A815VGL2-F1
#
_entry.id   AF-A0A815VGL2-F1
#
_cell.length_a   1.000
_cell.length_b   1.000
_cell.length_c   1.000
_cell.angle_alpha   90.00
_cell.angle_beta   90.00
_cell.angle_gamma   90.00
#
_symmetry.space_group_name_H-M   'P 1'
#
loop_
_entity.id
_entity.type
_entity.pdbx_description
1 polymer ?
#
loop_
_entity_poly.entity_id
_entity_poly.type
_entity_poly.pdbx_seq_one_letter_code
_entity_poly.pdbx_strand_id
1 'polypeptide(L)' 'IEKVVDSLKITDDQLIHIMHILEEEMSAGLSPITHKQATVKMFPTYVRNIPNGTEVGQVLA' A
#
# COMPACT_ATOMS: atom_id res chain seq x y z
N ILE A 1 -26.47 -16.52 -10.88
CA ILE A 1 -25.07 -16.59 -10.43
C ILE A 1 -24.20 -15.68 -11.29
N GLU A 2 -24.20 -15.84 -12.63
CA GLU A 2 -23.42 -14.98 -13.55
C GLU A 2 -23.63 -13.48 -13.33
N LYS A 3 -24.88 -13.00 -13.29
CA LYS A 3 -25.20 -11.58 -13.04
C LYS A 3 -24.68 -11.02 -11.71
N VAL A 4 -24.45 -11.87 -10.71
CA VAL A 4 -23.94 -11.44 -9.40
C VAL A 4 -22.42 -11.25 -9.47
N VAL A 5 -21.71 -12.16 -10.14
CA VAL A 5 -20.25 -12.13 -10.27
C VAL A 5 -19.75 -11.16 -11.33
N ASP A 6 -20.61 -10.73 -12.26
CA ASP A 6 -20.26 -9.71 -13.25
C ASP A 6 -19.81 -8.40 -12.61
N SER A 7 -20.35 -8.04 -11.45
CA SER A 7 -19.92 -6.85 -10.69
C SER A 7 -18.50 -6.94 -10.11
N LEU A 8 -17.93 -8.14 -10.06
CA LEU A 8 -16.58 -8.39 -9.56
C LEU A 8 -15.55 -8.46 -10.72
N LYS A 9 -16.01 -8.45 -11.98
CA LYS A 9 -15.13 -8.38 -13.14
C LYS A 9 -14.63 -6.94 -13.29
N ILE A 10 -13.34 -6.76 -13.09
CA ILE A 10 -12.68 -5.46 -13.25
C ILE A 10 -12.04 -5.42 -14.63
N THR A 11 -12.29 -4.36 -15.39
CA THR A 11 -11.62 -4.11 -16.67
C THR A 11 -10.24 -3.48 -16.45
N ASP A 12 -9.38 -3.52 -17.46
CA ASP A 12 -8.05 -2.92 -17.37
C ASP A 12 -8.12 -1.41 -17.07
N ASP A 13 -9.07 -0.68 -17.68
CA ASP A 13 -9.27 0.75 -17.40
C ASP A 13 -9.69 1.01 -15.94
N GLN A 14 -10.56 0.15 -15.40
CA GLN A 14 -10.95 0.25 -13.99
C GLN A 14 -9.77 -0.06 -13.07
N LEU A 15 -8.93 -1.04 -13.43
CA LEU A 15 -7.74 -1.38 -12.66
C LEU A 15 -6.73 -0.23 -12.65
N ILE A 16 -6.45 0.38 -13.81
CA ILE A 16 -5.57 1.55 -13.93
C ILE A 16 -6.10 2.71 -13.08
N HIS A 17 -7.40 2.95 -13.10
CA HIS A 17 -8.02 3.98 -12.27
C HIS A 17 -7.85 3.70 -10.77
N ILE A 18 -8.04 2.45 -10.33
CA ILE A 18 -7.83 2.04 -8.93
C ILE A 18 -6.36 2.23 -8.54
N MET A 19 -5.41 1.88 -9.40
CA MET A 19 -3.98 2.07 -9.15
C MET A 19 -3.66 3.55 -8.95
N HIS A 20 -4.22 4.43 -9.78
CA HIS A 20 -4.02 5.87 -9.64
C HIS A 20 -4.55 6.41 -8.30
N ILE A 21 -5.78 6.04 -7.93
CA ILE A 21 -6.36 6.42 -6.63
C ILE A 21 -5.49 5.93 -5.47
N LEU A 22 -4.98 4.69 -5.55
CA LEU A 22 -4.12 4.13 -4.51
C LEU A 22 -2.82 4.94 -4.37
N GLU A 23 -2.19 5.31 -5.47
CA GLU A 23 -0.98 6.14 -5.47
C GLU A 23 -1.22 7.55 -4.89
N GLU A 24 -2.37 8.16 -5.20
CA GLU A 24 -2.78 9.45 -4.63
C GLU A 24 -2.98 9.37 -3.12
N GLU A 25 -3.70 8.35 -2.63
CA GLU A 25 -3.92 8.15 -1.19
C GLU A 25 -2.63 7.82 -0.44
N MET A 26 -1.71 7.06 -1.05
CA MET A 26 -0.38 6.82 -0.49
C MET A 26 0.41 8.13 -0.37
N SER A 27 0.37 8.98 -1.39
CA SER A 27 1.03 10.29 -1.38
C SER A 27 0.44 11.20 -0.30
N ALA A 28 -0.89 11.19 -0.15
CA ALA A 28 -1.58 11.91 0.92
C ALA A 28 -1.20 11.36 2.32
N GLY A 29 -1.00 10.05 2.44
CA GLY A 29 -0.55 9.40 3.68
C GLY A 29 0.87 9.77 4.08
N LEU A 30 1.77 9.93 3.12
CA LEU A 30 3.17 10.34 3.36
C LEU A 30 3.32 11.83 3.68
N SER A 31 2.40 12.67 3.19
CA SER A 31 2.45 14.11 3.40
C SER A 31 2.03 14.51 4.83
N PRO A 32 2.82 15.30 5.56
CA PRO A 32 2.52 15.69 6.94
C PRO A 32 1.26 16.57 7.06
N ILE A 33 0.87 17.26 5.98
CA ILE A 33 -0.30 18.14 5.96
C ILE A 33 -1.59 17.31 5.86
N THR A 34 -1.59 16.27 5.01
CA THR A 34 -2.76 15.47 4.68
C THR A 34 -2.88 14.18 5.48
N HIS A 35 -1.80 13.73 6.13
CA HIS A 35 -1.72 12.45 6.85
C HIS A 35 -2.88 12.18 7.81
N LYS A 36 -3.34 13.20 8.56
CA LYS A 36 -4.46 13.04 9.51
C LYS A 36 -5.76 12.65 8.80
N GLN A 37 -5.98 13.13 7.59
CA GLN A 37 -7.20 12.92 6.80
C GLN A 37 -7.08 11.78 5.78
N ALA A 38 -5.86 11.41 5.38
CA ALA A 38 -5.62 10.34 4.40
C ALA A 38 -6.21 9.00 4.82
N THR A 39 -6.75 8.23 3.87
CA THR A 39 -7.30 6.89 4.14
C THR A 39 -6.18 5.88 4.35
N VAL A 40 -5.14 5.96 3.51
CA VAL A 40 -3.92 5.15 3.64
C VAL A 40 -2.90 5.91 4.49
N LYS A 41 -2.61 5.43 5.70
CA LYS A 41 -1.82 6.20 6.69
C LYS A 41 -0.31 6.18 6.47
N MET A 42 0.25 5.21 5.77
CA MET A 42 1.70 5.13 5.51
C MET A 42 2.56 5.25 6.79
N PHE A 43 2.23 4.47 7.83
CA PHE A 43 2.96 4.51 9.10
C PHE A 43 4.41 4.03 8.99
N PRO A 44 5.35 4.63 9.74
CA PRO A 44 6.74 4.20 9.74
C PRO A 44 6.90 2.87 10.46
N THR A 45 7.63 1.93 9.84
CA THR A 45 8.03 0.65 10.47
C THR A 45 9.35 0.77 11.24
N TYR A 46 10.07 1.88 11.06
CA TYR A 46 11.42 2.14 11.57
C TYR A 46 12.51 1.15 11.08
N VAL A 47 12.17 0.21 10.20
CA VAL A 47 13.14 -0.61 9.45
C VAL A 47 13.67 0.23 8.30
N ARG A 48 14.96 0.53 8.31
CA ARG A 48 15.58 1.44 7.32
C ARG A 48 16.25 0.71 6.16
N ASN A 49 16.74 -0.51 6.40
CA ASN A 49 17.52 -1.28 5.43
C ASN A 49 16.94 -2.68 5.27
N ILE A 50 17.02 -3.19 4.05
CA ILE A 50 16.77 -4.61 3.75
C ILE A 50 18.04 -5.38 4.12
N PRO A 51 17.93 -6.61 4.65
CA PRO A 51 19.09 -7.42 4.96
C PRO A 51 20.01 -7.59 3.76
N ASN A 52 21.32 -7.45 3.96
CA ASN A 52 22.33 -7.56 2.92
C ASN A 52 23.18 -8.85 3.05
N GLY A 53 22.87 -9.71 4.01
CA GLY A 53 23.57 -10.96 4.27
C GLY A 53 24.81 -10.81 5.16
N THR A 54 25.11 -9.59 5.64
CA THR A 54 26.20 -9.35 6.62
C THR A 54 25.73 -9.45 8.06
N GLU A 55 24.42 -9.63 8.28
CA GLU A 55 23.85 -9.77 9.61
C GLU A 55 24.34 -11.06 10.27
N VAL A 56 24.95 -10.93 11.44
CA VAL A 56 25.49 -12.05 12.21
C VAL A 56 25.05 -11.94 13.67
N GLY A 57 24.69 -13.07 14.29
CA GLY A 57 24.30 -13.14 15.69
C GLY A 57 23.22 -14.18 15.96
N GLN A 58 23.06 -14.56 17.23
CA GLN A 58 21.91 -15.33 17.68
C GLN A 58 20.83 -14.35 18.14
N VAL A 59 19.63 -14.52 17.59
CA VAL A 59 18.46 -13.69 17.89
C VAL A 59 17.30 -14.58 18.32
N LEU A 60 16.50 -14.08 19.27
CA LEU A 60 15.22 -14.65 19.65
C LEU A 60 14.11 -13.77 19.04
N ALA A 61 12.98 -14.39 18.69
CA ALA A 61 11.83 -13.72 18.07
C ALA A 61 10.53 -14.17 18.75
#